data_AF-A0A954XF15-F1
#
_entry.id   AF-A0A954XF15-F1
#
_cell.length_a   1.000
_cell.length_b   1.000
_cell.length_c   1.000
_cell.angle_alpha   90.00
_cell.angle_beta   90.00
_cell.angle_gamma   90.00
#
_symmetry.space_group_name_H-M   'P 1'
#
loop_
_entity.id
_entity.type
_entity.pdbx_description
1 polymer ?
#
loop_
_entity_poly.entity_id
_entity_poly.type
_entity_poly.pdbx_seq_one_letter_code
_entity_poly.pdbx_strand_id
1 'polypeptide(L)'
;MRLVSTQGISLLAQQAAIVQTAPPEYDPACQQAVLDAYNAAYAQYVIDHNYWATVLMPAWVAAMNHYNNVYLPAYLAEAKMHGSPAYKRGLIPPNPRTNEFGMVDRISDVGFSTYKSNNPNKDLAPSATDAMPARYYNYVGAWTYAQFVQDYGRNLKSGGALLCPLSIDSPFCRFHAEDVGDGDVGYETFSFPPRTQPMHAARRSLIRAILAAKKRNDGIRVNVRDRIAIVGFDRYDPASGAGPQLIQPLTGVYQTAMTACTKLQAVGDKYASTALEPGMIMARNHLQAEGRDFADKLVIVLTDGIPNAIESSQSTIDSGIGGAGGGSDFYTSDQRWSGDRYWLNGPLVQAAQMQADEWDVYAIGMGYGVDSTFLERMARLGGTFGKGESLQASGSPWEQEEALSAIMKDIINSPRVMLVE
;
A
#
# COMPACT_ATOMS: atom_id res chain seq x y z
N MET A 1 -11.76 -6.55 -28.96
CA MET A 1 -12.39 -5.21 -28.87
C MET A 1 -11.50 -4.38 -27.96
N ARG A 2 -10.69 -3.46 -28.53
CA ARG A 2 -9.78 -2.61 -27.73
C ARG A 2 -10.63 -1.51 -27.10
N LEU A 3 -10.72 -1.50 -25.78
CA LEU A 3 -11.31 -0.38 -25.05
C LEU A 3 -10.39 0.82 -25.19
N VAL A 4 -10.93 1.93 -25.69
CA VAL A 4 -10.25 3.22 -25.61
C VAL A 4 -10.48 3.74 -24.20
N SER A 5 -9.42 3.86 -23.40
CA SER A 5 -9.51 4.40 -22.04
C SER A 5 -9.96 5.86 -22.09
N THR A 6 -10.65 6.33 -21.04
CA THR A 6 -11.00 7.75 -20.88
C THR A 6 -9.77 8.66 -20.96
N GLN A 7 -8.61 8.19 -20.49
CA GLN A 7 -7.33 8.86 -20.68
C GLN A 7 -6.88 8.88 -22.15
N GLY A 8 -7.02 7.76 -22.88
CA GLY A 8 -6.71 7.70 -24.32
C GLY A 8 -7.61 8.61 -25.16
N ILE A 9 -8.88 8.75 -24.80
CA ILE A 9 -9.82 9.69 -25.42
C ILE A 9 -9.45 11.12 -25.06
N SER A 10 -9.10 11.38 -23.80
CA SER A 10 -8.66 12.72 -23.37
C SER A 10 -7.38 13.15 -24.08
N LEU A 11 -6.42 12.22 -24.28
CA LEU A 11 -5.17 12.48 -24.98
C LEU A 11 -5.42 12.71 -26.49
N LEU A 12 -6.28 11.90 -27.11
CA LEU A 12 -6.67 12.07 -28.51
C LEU A 12 -7.53 13.33 -28.72
N ALA A 13 -8.35 13.73 -27.74
CA ALA A 13 -9.12 14.97 -27.75
C ALA A 13 -8.20 16.20 -27.63
N GLN A 14 -7.19 16.13 -26.76
CA GLN A 14 -6.15 17.16 -26.65
C GLN A 14 -5.33 17.25 -27.94
N GLN A 15 -4.93 16.11 -28.53
CA GLN A 15 -4.24 16.08 -29.82
C GLN A 15 -5.12 16.63 -30.96
N ALA A 16 -6.40 16.26 -31.03
CA ALA A 16 -7.34 16.80 -32.00
C ALA A 16 -7.55 18.31 -31.84
N ALA A 17 -7.64 18.81 -30.61
CA ALA A 17 -7.77 20.23 -30.32
C ALA A 17 -6.50 21.01 -30.68
N ILE A 18 -5.31 20.47 -30.37
CA ILE A 18 -4.02 21.07 -30.76
C ILE A 18 -3.92 21.14 -32.29
N VAL A 19 -4.28 20.06 -32.99
CA VAL A 19 -4.25 19.96 -34.44
C VAL A 19 -5.22 20.93 -35.12
N GLN A 20 -6.41 21.14 -34.56
CA GLN A 20 -7.38 22.13 -35.07
C GLN A 20 -6.92 23.59 -34.92
N THR A 21 -5.99 23.85 -34.00
CA THR A 21 -5.42 25.19 -33.75
C THR A 21 -4.01 25.37 -34.33
N ALA A 22 -3.47 24.36 -35.00
CA ALA A 22 -2.10 24.38 -35.51
C ALA A 22 -1.97 25.36 -36.69
N PRO A 23 -0.80 26.03 -36.84
CA PRO A 23 -0.56 26.97 -37.94
C PRO A 23 -0.67 26.28 -39.32
N PRO A 24 -0.88 27.05 -40.42
CA PRO A 24 -1.17 26.54 -41.78
C PRO A 24 -0.10 25.63 -42.41
N GLU A 25 1.00 25.41 -41.70
CA GLU A 25 2.19 24.68 -42.13
C GLU A 25 2.06 23.16 -41.93
N TYR A 26 1.04 22.70 -41.20
CA TYR A 26 0.76 21.27 -41.00
C TYR A 26 -0.04 20.69 -42.18
N ASP A 27 0.39 19.53 -42.69
CA ASP A 27 -0.27 18.80 -43.77
C ASP A 27 -1.75 18.51 -43.44
N PRO A 28 -2.73 19.06 -44.20
CA PRO A 28 -4.15 18.84 -43.97
C PRO A 28 -4.56 17.35 -43.93
N ALA A 29 -3.85 16.47 -44.65
CA ALA A 29 -4.12 15.05 -44.63
C ALA A 29 -3.76 14.41 -43.26
N CYS A 30 -2.68 14.88 -42.64
CA CYS A 30 -2.27 14.43 -41.31
C CYS A 30 -3.25 14.94 -40.23
N GLN A 31 -3.77 16.16 -40.39
CA GLN A 31 -4.76 16.71 -39.47
C GLN A 31 -6.08 15.92 -39.51
N GLN A 32 -6.56 15.61 -40.71
CA GLN A 32 -7.78 14.83 -40.91
C GLN A 32 -7.64 13.40 -40.35
N ALA A 33 -6.49 12.75 -40.56
CA ALA A 33 -6.23 11.40 -40.06
C ALA A 33 -6.27 11.31 -38.52
N VAL A 34 -5.77 12.32 -37.81
CA VAL A 34 -5.83 12.40 -36.33
C VAL A 34 -7.27 12.60 -35.86
N LEU A 35 -8.04 13.46 -36.54
CA LEU A 35 -9.45 13.71 -36.20
C LEU A 35 -10.32 12.47 -36.44
N ASP A 36 -10.10 11.75 -37.54
CA ASP A 36 -10.81 10.51 -37.86
C ASP A 36 -10.47 9.41 -36.84
N ALA A 37 -9.20 9.30 -36.42
CA ALA A 37 -8.78 8.39 -35.37
C ALA A 37 -9.43 8.72 -34.02
N TYR A 38 -9.54 10.00 -33.66
CA TYR A 38 -10.25 10.44 -32.46
C TYR A 38 -11.75 10.10 -32.52
N ASN A 39 -12.42 10.42 -33.62
CA ASN A 39 -13.85 10.17 -33.78
C ASN A 39 -14.19 8.69 -33.74
N ALA A 40 -13.37 7.84 -34.37
CA ALA A 40 -13.54 6.39 -34.33
C ALA A 40 -13.33 5.84 -32.90
N ALA A 41 -12.31 6.34 -32.20
CA ALA A 41 -12.03 5.96 -30.81
C ALA A 41 -13.15 6.40 -29.86
N TYR A 42 -13.70 7.60 -30.05
CA TYR A 42 -14.80 8.13 -29.26
C TYR A 42 -16.12 7.39 -29.51
N ALA A 43 -16.44 7.07 -30.76
CA ALA A 43 -17.63 6.28 -31.08
C ALA A 43 -17.59 4.88 -30.43
N GLN A 44 -16.43 4.22 -30.46
CA GLN A 44 -16.22 2.93 -29.80
C GLN A 44 -16.38 3.04 -28.28
N TYR A 45 -15.85 4.11 -27.67
CA TYR A 45 -16.05 4.39 -26.26
C TYR A 45 -17.51 4.59 -25.88
N VAL A 46 -18.28 5.35 -26.67
CA VAL A 46 -19.71 5.57 -26.38
C VAL A 46 -20.49 4.25 -26.41
N ILE A 47 -20.20 3.38 -27.38
CA ILE A 47 -20.81 2.03 -27.45
C ILE A 47 -20.45 1.22 -26.20
N ASP A 48 -19.18 1.21 -25.83
CA ASP A 48 -18.68 0.46 -24.68
C ASP A 48 -19.20 1.00 -23.35
N HIS A 49 -19.27 2.32 -23.19
CA HIS A 49 -19.79 3.00 -22.02
C HIS A 49 -21.30 2.73 -21.85
N ASN A 50 -22.06 2.80 -22.94
CA ASN A 50 -23.50 2.52 -22.91
C ASN A 50 -23.79 1.07 -22.56
N TYR A 51 -23.04 0.11 -23.12
CA TYR A 51 -23.18 -1.30 -22.75
C TYR A 51 -22.87 -1.53 -21.27
N TRP A 52 -21.87 -0.84 -20.73
CA TRP A 52 -21.54 -0.89 -19.31
C TRP A 52 -22.65 -0.33 -18.41
N ALA A 53 -23.12 0.87 -18.72
CA ALA A 53 -24.12 1.56 -17.92
C ALA A 53 -25.48 0.84 -17.94
N THR A 54 -25.85 0.27 -19.09
CA THR A 54 -27.21 -0.27 -19.29
C THR A 54 -27.32 -1.77 -19.13
N VAL A 55 -26.21 -2.53 -19.27
CA VAL A 55 -26.24 -4.00 -19.22
C VAL A 55 -25.42 -4.52 -18.05
N LEU A 56 -24.12 -4.18 -18.00
CA LEU A 56 -23.20 -4.81 -17.04
C LEU A 56 -23.42 -4.31 -15.61
N MET A 57 -23.58 -3.01 -15.39
CA MET A 57 -23.80 -2.50 -14.04
C MET A 57 -25.12 -2.97 -13.42
N PRO A 58 -26.27 -2.92 -14.12
CA PRO A 58 -27.50 -3.49 -13.61
C PRO A 58 -27.38 -4.99 -13.29
N ALA A 59 -26.68 -5.77 -14.12
CA ALA A 59 -26.45 -7.19 -13.87
C ALA A 59 -25.55 -7.43 -12.64
N TRP A 60 -24.50 -6.63 -12.47
CA TRP A 60 -23.63 -6.69 -11.30
C TRP A 60 -24.36 -6.31 -10.01
N VAL A 61 -25.15 -5.23 -10.05
CA VAL A 61 -25.98 -4.80 -8.92
C VAL A 61 -27.02 -5.86 -8.57
N ALA A 62 -27.66 -6.48 -9.58
CA ALA A 62 -28.58 -7.58 -9.36
C ALA A 62 -27.88 -8.79 -8.71
N ALA A 63 -26.69 -9.16 -9.19
CA ALA A 63 -25.89 -10.24 -8.62
C ALA A 63 -25.47 -9.97 -7.17
N MET A 64 -25.04 -8.73 -6.87
CA MET A 64 -24.68 -8.31 -5.52
C MET A 64 -25.89 -8.25 -4.58
N ASN A 65 -27.04 -7.77 -5.06
CA ASN A 65 -28.27 -7.75 -4.28
C ASN A 65 -28.75 -9.17 -3.99
N HIS A 66 -28.68 -10.06 -4.98
CA HIS A 66 -29.02 -11.48 -4.79
C HIS A 66 -28.05 -12.16 -3.80
N TYR A 67 -26.75 -11.84 -3.89
CA TYR A 67 -25.76 -12.27 -2.91
C TYR A 67 -26.11 -11.79 -1.49
N ASN A 68 -26.36 -10.50 -1.30
CA ASN A 68 -26.58 -9.91 0.01
C ASN A 68 -27.93 -10.28 0.64
N ASN A 69 -29.00 -10.38 -0.16
CA ASN A 69 -30.35 -10.55 0.35
C ASN A 69 -30.79 -12.01 0.45
N VAL A 70 -30.23 -12.88 -0.39
CA VAL A 70 -30.63 -14.28 -0.48
C VAL A 70 -29.50 -15.18 0.00
N TYR A 71 -28.31 -15.03 -0.58
CA TYR A 71 -27.23 -15.98 -0.31
C TYR A 71 -26.49 -15.74 1.00
N LEU A 72 -26.28 -14.49 1.42
CA LEU A 72 -25.57 -14.16 2.65
C LEU A 72 -26.36 -14.54 3.90
N PRO A 73 -27.69 -14.30 4.01
CA PRO A 73 -28.48 -14.76 5.15
C PRO A 73 -28.57 -16.29 5.21
N ALA A 74 -28.73 -16.94 4.06
CA ALA A 74 -28.70 -18.41 3.97
C ALA A 74 -27.33 -18.96 4.36
N TYR A 75 -26.25 -18.34 3.91
CA TYR A 75 -24.87 -18.67 4.30
C TYR A 75 -24.65 -18.53 5.81
N LEU A 76 -25.11 -17.44 6.42
CA LEU A 76 -24.98 -17.23 7.86
C LEU A 76 -25.83 -18.22 8.67
N ALA A 77 -27.01 -18.61 8.16
CA ALA A 77 -27.85 -19.63 8.79
C ALA A 77 -27.24 -21.04 8.68
N GLU A 78 -26.67 -21.38 7.52
CA GLU A 78 -26.08 -22.69 7.24
C GLU A 78 -24.71 -22.86 7.93
N ALA A 79 -23.85 -21.82 7.93
CA ALA A 79 -22.59 -21.81 8.68
C ALA A 79 -22.82 -21.94 10.19
N LYS A 80 -23.95 -21.44 10.71
CA LYS A 80 -24.37 -21.59 12.10
C LYS A 80 -24.85 -23.01 12.43
N MET A 81 -25.30 -23.78 11.44
CA MET A 81 -25.81 -25.15 11.62
C MET A 81 -24.78 -26.24 11.30
N HIS A 82 -23.84 -26.02 10.38
CA HIS A 82 -23.03 -27.11 9.80
C HIS A 82 -21.52 -26.82 9.69
N GLY A 83 -21.05 -25.63 10.07
CA GLY A 83 -19.73 -25.15 9.66
C GLY A 83 -19.72 -24.72 8.17
N SER A 84 -18.72 -23.92 7.76
CA SER A 84 -18.71 -23.17 6.50
C SER A 84 -18.98 -24.05 5.24
N PRO A 85 -19.98 -23.73 4.38
CA PRO A 85 -20.30 -24.51 3.18
C PRO A 85 -19.29 -24.32 2.04
N ALA A 86 -19.38 -25.18 1.01
CA ALA A 86 -18.43 -25.28 -0.09
C ALA A 86 -18.20 -23.99 -0.91
N TYR A 87 -16.94 -23.87 -1.33
CA TYR A 87 -16.12 -22.72 -1.77
C TYR A 87 -16.36 -22.18 -3.20
N LYS A 88 -17.30 -22.71 -3.99
CA LYS A 88 -17.51 -22.35 -5.40
C LYS A 88 -19.00 -22.16 -5.69
N ARG A 89 -19.45 -20.96 -6.08
CA ARG A 89 -20.89 -20.64 -6.24
C ARG A 89 -21.28 -19.99 -7.59
N GLY A 90 -20.45 -20.06 -8.63
CA GLY A 90 -20.84 -19.64 -9.99
C GLY A 90 -19.66 -19.40 -10.93
N LEU A 91 -19.96 -19.11 -12.19
CA LEU A 91 -18.98 -18.75 -13.22
C LEU A 91 -18.98 -17.22 -13.48
N ILE A 92 -17.81 -16.60 -13.57
CA ILE A 92 -17.64 -15.23 -14.09
C ILE A 92 -17.77 -15.30 -15.62
N PRO A 93 -18.46 -14.36 -16.27
CA PRO A 93 -18.50 -14.28 -17.73
C PRO A 93 -17.08 -14.35 -18.32
N PRO A 94 -16.82 -15.12 -19.39
CA PRO A 94 -15.47 -15.42 -19.89
C PRO A 94 -14.65 -14.24 -20.43
N ASN A 95 -15.04 -12.99 -20.20
CA ASN A 95 -14.45 -11.86 -20.88
C ASN A 95 -14.14 -10.70 -19.93
N PRO A 96 -12.94 -10.68 -19.34
CA PRO A 96 -12.49 -9.51 -18.62
C PRO A 96 -11.96 -8.45 -19.55
N ARG A 97 -12.60 -7.30 -19.46
CA ARG A 97 -12.02 -6.08 -19.97
C ARG A 97 -10.84 -5.69 -19.10
N THR A 98 -9.85 -5.12 -19.74
CA THR A 98 -8.72 -4.48 -19.10
C THR A 98 -9.18 -3.32 -18.21
N ASN A 99 -8.51 -3.08 -17.08
CA ASN A 99 -8.69 -1.87 -16.27
C ASN A 99 -8.33 -0.60 -17.06
N GLU A 100 -8.43 0.58 -16.44
CA GLU A 100 -8.12 1.88 -17.06
C GLU A 100 -6.69 1.99 -17.62
N PHE A 101 -5.82 1.04 -17.27
CA PHE A 101 -4.42 0.92 -17.68
C PHE A 101 -4.12 -0.29 -18.58
N GLY A 102 -5.12 -0.99 -19.12
CA GLY A 102 -4.87 -2.10 -20.06
C GLY A 102 -4.56 -3.46 -19.40
N MET A 103 -4.73 -3.62 -18.09
CA MET A 103 -4.42 -4.87 -17.37
C MET A 103 -5.66 -5.71 -17.07
N VAL A 104 -5.52 -7.04 -17.17
CA VAL A 104 -6.59 -8.01 -16.85
C VAL A 104 -6.59 -8.29 -15.33
N ASP A 105 -7.77 -8.42 -14.71
CA ASP A 105 -7.87 -8.74 -13.27
C ASP A 105 -7.37 -10.14 -12.96
N ARG A 106 -6.76 -10.40 -11.80
CA ARG A 106 -6.22 -11.74 -11.46
C ARG A 106 -7.25 -12.85 -11.54
N ILE A 107 -8.52 -12.54 -11.31
CA ILE A 107 -9.61 -13.51 -11.27
C ILE A 107 -10.03 -13.91 -12.70
N SER A 108 -9.64 -13.12 -13.68
CA SER A 108 -10.08 -13.23 -15.05
C SER A 108 -8.93 -13.30 -16.06
N ASP A 109 -7.69 -13.03 -15.64
CA ASP A 109 -6.50 -13.16 -16.46
C ASP A 109 -6.31 -14.60 -16.91
N VAL A 110 -6.70 -14.83 -18.16
CA VAL A 110 -6.54 -16.07 -18.94
C VAL A 110 -5.08 -16.32 -19.35
N GLY A 111 -4.11 -15.71 -18.66
CA GLY A 111 -2.68 -15.87 -18.92
C GLY A 111 -2.16 -14.95 -20.03
N PHE A 112 -2.76 -13.77 -20.22
CA PHE A 112 -2.37 -12.83 -21.29
C PHE A 112 -1.74 -11.52 -20.77
N SER A 113 -1.72 -11.29 -19.45
CA SER A 113 -0.93 -10.21 -18.86
C SER A 113 0.57 -10.50 -18.98
N THR A 114 1.30 -9.67 -19.72
CA THR A 114 2.77 -9.61 -19.67
C THR A 114 3.29 -9.13 -18.31
N TYR A 115 2.42 -8.66 -17.41
CA TYR A 115 2.76 -8.30 -16.04
C TYR A 115 2.50 -9.48 -15.10
N LYS A 116 3.61 -10.11 -14.73
CA LYS A 116 3.67 -11.14 -13.69
C LYS A 116 3.23 -10.49 -12.37
N SER A 117 2.16 -11.01 -11.77
CA SER A 117 1.73 -10.67 -10.41
C SER A 117 2.93 -10.69 -9.45
N ASN A 118 3.02 -9.70 -8.56
CA ASN A 118 4.05 -9.65 -7.51
C ASN A 118 3.66 -10.43 -6.24
N ASN A 119 2.59 -11.23 -6.29
CA ASN A 119 2.07 -11.98 -5.15
C ASN A 119 1.83 -13.46 -5.52
N PRO A 120 2.57 -14.42 -4.92
CA PRO A 120 3.67 -14.19 -3.97
C PRO A 120 4.83 -13.45 -4.66
N ASN A 121 5.57 -12.63 -3.90
CA ASN A 121 6.77 -11.99 -4.45
C ASN A 121 7.76 -13.09 -4.84
N LYS A 122 8.10 -13.17 -6.13
CA LYS A 122 8.95 -14.24 -6.67
C LYS A 122 10.40 -14.14 -6.20
N ASP A 123 10.83 -13.01 -5.63
CA ASP A 123 12.13 -12.90 -4.94
C ASP A 123 12.19 -13.72 -3.65
N LEU A 124 11.05 -13.83 -2.95
CA LEU A 124 10.94 -14.57 -1.69
C LEU A 124 10.37 -15.97 -1.87
N ALA A 125 9.54 -16.14 -2.89
CA ALA A 125 8.94 -17.42 -3.25
C ALA A 125 9.22 -17.73 -4.72
N PRO A 126 10.48 -18.04 -5.09
CA PRO A 126 10.84 -18.31 -6.49
C PRO A 126 10.17 -19.58 -7.04
N SER A 127 9.73 -20.48 -6.15
CA SER A 127 8.94 -21.66 -6.50
C SER A 127 7.44 -21.39 -6.62
N ALA A 128 6.98 -20.17 -6.33
CA ALA A 128 5.57 -19.81 -6.50
C ALA A 128 5.17 -19.88 -7.98
N THR A 129 4.06 -20.58 -8.24
CA THR A 129 3.51 -20.73 -9.58
C THR A 129 2.08 -20.22 -9.63
N ASP A 130 1.65 -19.81 -10.82
CA ASP A 130 0.27 -19.37 -11.05
C ASP A 130 -0.72 -20.56 -11.10
N ALA A 131 -0.24 -21.80 -10.93
CA ALA A 131 -1.04 -23.02 -11.05
C ALA A 131 -2.16 -23.14 -10.01
N MET A 132 -1.97 -22.59 -8.80
CA MET A 132 -3.01 -22.60 -7.77
C MET A 132 -4.06 -21.49 -8.00
N PRO A 133 -3.69 -20.20 -8.19
CA PRO A 133 -4.63 -19.16 -8.62
C PRO A 133 -5.45 -19.57 -9.84
N ALA A 134 -4.81 -20.22 -10.83
CA ALA A 134 -5.47 -20.63 -12.06
C ALA A 134 -6.66 -21.59 -11.89
N ARG A 135 -6.69 -22.36 -10.80
CA ARG A 135 -7.80 -23.27 -10.48
C ARG A 135 -9.08 -22.55 -10.07
N TYR A 136 -8.99 -21.26 -9.79
CA TYR A 136 -10.09 -20.39 -9.37
C TYR A 136 -10.48 -19.37 -10.44
N TYR A 137 -9.86 -19.42 -11.64
CA TYR A 137 -10.27 -18.61 -12.77
C TYR A 137 -11.74 -18.82 -13.09
N ASN A 138 -12.43 -17.71 -13.36
CA ASN A 138 -13.85 -17.68 -13.64
C ASN A 138 -14.75 -18.20 -12.51
N TYR A 139 -14.31 -18.32 -11.26
CA TYR A 139 -15.21 -18.67 -10.14
C TYR A 139 -15.62 -17.44 -9.33
N VAL A 140 -16.90 -17.35 -8.97
CA VAL A 140 -17.39 -16.40 -7.96
C VAL A 140 -17.54 -17.13 -6.62
N GLY A 141 -16.92 -16.58 -5.57
CA GLY A 141 -16.98 -17.09 -4.21
C GLY A 141 -16.28 -16.15 -3.23
N ALA A 142 -16.28 -16.49 -1.95
CA ALA A 142 -15.68 -15.66 -0.90
C ALA A 142 -14.18 -15.39 -1.13
N TRP A 143 -13.43 -16.37 -1.65
CA TRP A 143 -11.99 -16.22 -1.92
C TRP A 143 -11.72 -15.32 -3.11
N THR A 144 -12.47 -15.49 -4.20
CA THR A 144 -12.31 -14.61 -5.37
C THR A 144 -12.83 -13.22 -5.09
N TYR A 145 -13.86 -13.06 -4.27
CA TYR A 145 -14.24 -11.74 -3.76
C TYR A 145 -13.12 -11.12 -2.91
N ALA A 146 -12.61 -11.83 -1.89
CA ALA A 146 -11.53 -11.30 -1.05
C ALA A 146 -10.30 -10.90 -1.87
N GLN A 147 -9.89 -11.74 -2.83
CA GLN A 147 -8.82 -11.45 -3.77
C GLN A 147 -9.13 -10.20 -4.59
N PHE A 148 -10.34 -10.09 -5.14
CA PHE A 148 -10.77 -8.92 -5.91
C PHE A 148 -10.60 -7.64 -5.10
N VAL A 149 -11.12 -7.62 -3.86
CA VAL A 149 -11.08 -6.39 -3.07
C VAL A 149 -9.64 -6.04 -2.66
N GLN A 150 -8.77 -7.03 -2.42
CA GLN A 150 -7.35 -6.82 -2.16
C GLN A 150 -6.57 -6.32 -3.39
N ASP A 151 -6.83 -6.87 -4.57
CA ASP A 151 -6.17 -6.46 -5.82
C ASP A 151 -6.42 -5.00 -6.15
N TYR A 152 -7.58 -4.47 -5.78
CA TYR A 152 -7.94 -3.09 -6.02
C TYR A 152 -7.54 -2.16 -4.86
N GLY A 153 -7.57 -2.65 -3.63
CA GLY A 153 -7.17 -1.92 -2.43
C GLY A 153 -7.82 -0.53 -2.34
N ARG A 154 -7.14 0.43 -1.69
CA ARG A 154 -7.74 1.75 -1.44
C ARG A 154 -7.89 2.64 -2.69
N ASN A 155 -7.08 2.43 -3.72
CA ASN A 155 -6.83 3.43 -4.76
C ASN A 155 -7.27 3.03 -6.17
N LEU A 156 -7.39 1.73 -6.47
CA LEU A 156 -7.77 1.31 -7.82
C LEU A 156 -9.28 1.24 -7.96
N LYS A 157 -9.77 1.65 -9.13
CA LYS A 157 -11.19 1.66 -9.45
C LYS A 157 -11.57 0.46 -10.31
N SER A 158 -12.56 -0.31 -9.85
CA SER A 158 -13.18 -1.34 -10.69
C SER A 158 -13.92 -0.67 -11.84
N GLY A 159 -13.61 -1.11 -13.07
CA GLY A 159 -14.15 -0.53 -14.30
C GLY A 159 -13.89 0.98 -14.47
N GLY A 160 -12.89 1.54 -13.78
CA GLY A 160 -12.57 2.98 -13.81
C GLY A 160 -13.55 3.89 -13.05
N ALA A 161 -14.63 3.35 -12.46
CA ALA A 161 -15.71 4.14 -11.89
C ALA A 161 -15.75 4.13 -10.36
N LEU A 162 -15.58 2.96 -9.73
CA LEU A 162 -15.84 2.79 -8.30
C LEU A 162 -14.64 2.25 -7.54
N LEU A 163 -14.31 2.91 -6.43
CA LEU A 163 -13.38 2.39 -5.43
C LEU A 163 -14.01 1.21 -4.69
N CYS A 164 -13.18 0.22 -4.39
CA CYS A 164 -13.66 -0.99 -3.73
C CYS A 164 -14.11 -0.71 -2.29
N PRO A 165 -14.96 -1.56 -1.68
CA PRO A 165 -15.48 -1.34 -0.33
C PRO A 165 -14.43 -1.32 0.80
N LEU A 166 -13.16 -1.65 0.51
CA LEU A 166 -12.07 -1.47 1.46
C LEU A 166 -11.56 -0.03 1.53
N SER A 167 -11.76 0.80 0.50
CA SER A 167 -11.27 2.19 0.42
C SER A 167 -12.15 3.14 1.25
N ILE A 168 -11.56 4.02 2.08
CA ILE A 168 -12.36 4.96 2.89
C ILE A 168 -13.10 5.98 2.04
N ASP A 169 -12.63 6.21 0.81
CA ASP A 169 -13.25 7.09 -0.16
C ASP A 169 -14.38 6.41 -0.95
N SER A 170 -14.61 5.11 -0.71
CA SER A 170 -15.77 4.39 -1.26
C SER A 170 -17.02 4.69 -0.44
N PRO A 171 -18.17 5.01 -1.07
CA PRO A 171 -19.44 5.16 -0.36
C PRO A 171 -19.92 3.83 0.27
N PHE A 172 -19.28 2.71 -0.08
CA PHE A 172 -19.58 1.39 0.46
C PHE A 172 -18.65 0.95 1.59
N CYS A 173 -17.69 1.81 1.99
CA CYS A 173 -16.81 1.50 3.11
C CYS A 173 -17.56 1.63 4.44
N ARG A 174 -17.80 0.48 5.08
CA ARG A 174 -18.46 0.43 6.37
C ARG A 174 -17.46 0.56 7.50
N PHE A 175 -17.60 1.63 8.28
CA PHE A 175 -16.86 1.81 9.52
C PHE A 175 -17.51 1.05 10.69
N HIS A 176 -16.71 0.74 11.69
CA HIS A 176 -17.14 0.11 12.93
C HIS A 176 -16.26 0.56 14.10
N ALA A 177 -16.86 0.59 15.29
CA ALA A 177 -16.16 0.95 16.51
C ALA A 177 -15.45 -0.27 17.13
N GLU A 178 -14.24 -0.08 17.61
CA GLU A 178 -13.47 -1.07 18.36
C GLU A 178 -12.71 -0.41 19.50
N ASP A 179 -12.60 -1.11 20.63
CA ASP A 179 -11.69 -0.72 21.69
C ASP A 179 -10.26 -1.17 21.36
N VAL A 180 -9.31 -0.29 21.60
CA VAL A 180 -7.88 -0.49 21.39
C VAL A 180 -7.15 -0.11 22.66
N GLY A 181 -6.26 -0.99 23.12
CA GLY A 181 -5.59 -0.82 24.40
C GLY A 181 -5.19 -2.14 25.03
N ASP A 182 -4.65 -2.05 26.25
CA ASP A 182 -4.41 -3.18 27.14
C ASP A 182 -4.38 -2.72 28.61
N GLY A 183 -4.11 -3.65 29.53
CA GLY A 183 -4.01 -3.34 30.96
C GLY A 183 -2.92 -2.33 31.30
N ASP A 184 -1.90 -2.17 30.45
CA ASP A 184 -0.79 -1.24 30.69
C ASP A 184 -1.16 0.17 30.25
N VAL A 185 -1.80 0.35 29.09
CA VAL A 185 -2.04 1.69 28.51
C VAL A 185 -3.48 2.18 28.62
N GLY A 186 -4.40 1.34 29.10
CA GLY A 186 -5.84 1.61 29.12
C GLY A 186 -6.48 1.41 27.74
N TYR A 187 -7.81 1.44 27.70
CA TYR A 187 -8.59 1.25 26.46
C TYR A 187 -9.21 2.56 25.99
N GLU A 188 -9.17 2.79 24.69
CA GLU A 188 -9.89 3.86 24.00
C GLU A 188 -10.63 3.30 22.77
N THR A 189 -11.81 3.85 22.48
CA THR A 189 -12.64 3.41 21.35
C THR A 189 -12.30 4.21 20.08
N PHE A 190 -12.06 3.50 18.98
CA PHE A 190 -11.77 4.09 17.67
C PHE A 190 -12.70 3.54 16.58
N SER A 191 -12.88 4.33 15.51
CA SER A 191 -13.66 3.92 14.34
C SER A 191 -12.73 3.45 13.23
N PHE A 192 -12.89 2.21 12.79
CA PHE A 192 -12.05 1.59 11.76
C PHE A 192 -12.83 1.27 10.48
N PRO A 193 -12.20 1.38 9.30
CA PRO A 193 -12.72 0.77 8.08
C PRO A 193 -12.68 -0.77 8.20
N PRO A 194 -13.17 -1.53 7.21
CA PRO A 194 -13.16 -3.00 7.28
C PRO A 194 -11.77 -3.57 7.60
N ARG A 195 -11.76 -4.66 8.38
CA ARG A 195 -10.54 -5.32 8.83
C ARG A 195 -9.82 -5.98 7.65
N THR A 196 -8.60 -5.53 7.36
CA THR A 196 -7.74 -6.12 6.33
C THR A 196 -6.41 -6.44 6.95
N GLN A 197 -6.03 -7.71 7.03
CA GLN A 197 -4.72 -8.08 7.56
C GLN A 197 -3.66 -8.03 6.45
N PRO A 198 -2.43 -7.56 6.75
CA PRO A 198 -1.94 -7.19 8.09
C PRO A 198 -2.21 -5.73 8.52
N MET A 199 -2.83 -4.92 7.65
CA MET A 199 -3.08 -3.48 7.90
C MET A 199 -3.88 -3.21 9.18
N HIS A 200 -4.92 -4.00 9.51
CA HIS A 200 -5.72 -3.77 10.72
C HIS A 200 -4.90 -3.95 11.99
N ALA A 201 -4.05 -5.00 12.04
CA ALA A 201 -3.09 -5.18 13.12
C ALA A 201 -2.10 -4.00 13.20
N ALA A 202 -1.62 -3.48 12.07
CA ALA A 202 -0.76 -2.30 12.03
C ALA A 202 -1.43 -1.07 12.63
N ARG A 203 -2.68 -0.75 12.22
CA ARG A 203 -3.44 0.39 12.78
C ARG A 203 -3.55 0.30 14.29
N ARG A 204 -3.97 -0.87 14.80
CA ARG A 204 -4.21 -1.10 16.23
C ARG A 204 -2.92 -1.08 17.04
N SER A 205 -1.85 -1.66 16.51
CA SER A 205 -0.54 -1.67 17.19
C SER A 205 0.09 -0.29 17.25
N LEU A 206 0.00 0.50 16.18
CA LEU A 206 0.42 1.91 16.18
C LEU A 206 -0.35 2.73 17.21
N ILE A 207 -1.66 2.51 17.34
CA ILE A 207 -2.47 3.17 18.37
C ILE A 207 -2.01 2.75 19.78
N ARG A 208 -1.77 1.46 20.04
CA ARG A 208 -1.25 0.99 21.34
C ARG A 208 0.12 1.58 21.67
N ALA A 209 0.97 1.72 20.66
CA ALA A 209 2.27 2.38 20.77
C ALA A 209 2.12 3.86 21.15
N ILE A 210 1.22 4.59 20.48
CA ILE A 210 0.91 5.99 20.80
C ILE A 210 0.27 6.13 22.19
N LEU A 211 -0.57 5.17 22.62
CA LEU A 211 -1.12 5.14 23.98
C LEU A 211 -0.01 4.95 25.03
N ALA A 212 1.00 4.13 24.76
CA ALA A 212 2.17 4.00 25.62
C ALA A 212 2.95 5.32 25.72
N ALA A 213 3.19 6.00 24.60
CA ALA A 213 3.81 7.32 24.58
C ALA A 213 2.95 8.36 25.34
N LYS A 214 1.62 8.33 25.16
CA LYS A 214 0.67 9.18 25.89
C LYS A 214 0.76 8.98 27.40
N LYS A 215 0.78 7.73 27.85
CA LYS A 215 0.91 7.39 29.28
C LYS A 215 2.25 7.83 29.85
N ARG A 216 3.35 7.60 29.13
CA ARG A 216 4.70 8.06 29.53
C ARG A 216 4.77 9.58 29.68
N ASN A 217 4.07 10.31 28.81
CA ASN A 217 4.06 11.78 28.80
C ASN A 217 2.87 12.39 29.57
N ASP A 218 2.26 11.63 30.49
CA ASP A 218 1.15 12.16 31.30
C ASP A 218 1.63 13.33 32.16
N GLY A 219 0.80 14.35 32.29
CA GLY A 219 1.16 15.62 32.95
C GLY A 219 2.10 16.55 32.16
N ILE A 220 2.75 16.10 31.07
CA ILE A 220 3.64 16.93 30.26
C ILE A 220 2.85 17.77 29.25
N ARG A 221 3.18 19.07 29.16
CA ARG A 221 2.54 20.02 28.24
C ARG A 221 2.73 19.61 26.77
N VAL A 222 1.71 19.85 25.95
CA VAL A 222 1.64 19.46 24.53
C VAL A 222 2.86 19.90 23.71
N ASN A 223 3.40 21.08 23.99
CA ASN A 223 4.51 21.66 23.24
C ASN A 223 5.88 21.08 23.65
N VAL A 224 5.96 20.40 24.80
CA VAL A 224 7.20 19.89 25.40
C VAL A 224 7.32 18.37 25.28
N ARG A 225 6.21 17.63 25.40
CA ARG A 225 6.21 16.15 25.31
C ARG A 225 6.63 15.61 23.95
N ASP A 226 6.80 14.29 23.88
CA ASP A 226 7.15 13.57 22.65
C ASP A 226 6.14 13.88 21.53
N ARG A 227 6.66 14.00 20.31
CA ARG A 227 5.87 14.30 19.12
C ARG A 227 5.92 13.13 18.16
N ILE A 228 4.80 12.83 17.54
CA ILE A 228 4.64 11.68 16.65
C ILE A 228 4.22 12.18 15.28
N ALA A 229 4.87 11.67 14.23
CA ALA A 229 4.46 11.83 12.85
C ALA A 229 4.19 10.45 12.25
N ILE A 230 3.36 10.41 11.21
CA ILE A 230 3.03 9.18 10.48
C ILE A 230 3.24 9.44 9.00
N VAL A 231 4.11 8.65 8.40
CA VAL A 231 4.34 8.63 6.95
C VAL A 231 3.79 7.32 6.41
N GLY A 232 2.92 7.43 5.40
CA GLY A 232 2.47 6.30 4.59
C GLY A 232 3.30 6.24 3.31
N PHE A 233 3.68 5.05 2.89
CA PHE A 233 4.36 4.83 1.62
C PHE A 233 3.78 3.60 0.93
N ASP A 234 3.73 3.64 -0.40
CA ASP A 234 3.25 2.52 -1.20
C ASP A 234 3.73 2.62 -2.66
N ARG A 235 2.93 3.14 -3.58
CA ARG A 235 3.31 3.35 -4.98
C ARG A 235 4.13 4.63 -5.08
N TYR A 236 5.16 4.58 -5.91
CA TYR A 236 5.91 5.76 -6.33
C TYR A 236 5.82 5.89 -7.84
N ASP A 237 5.11 6.92 -8.29
CA ASP A 237 4.99 7.32 -9.68
C ASP A 237 4.82 8.86 -9.72
N PRO A 238 5.94 9.61 -9.71
CA PRO A 238 5.94 11.06 -9.69
C PRO A 238 5.17 11.69 -10.86
N ALA A 239 5.12 11.03 -12.02
CA ALA A 239 4.42 11.53 -13.19
C ALA A 239 2.90 11.58 -12.97
N SER A 240 2.37 10.68 -12.15
CA SER A 240 0.96 10.66 -11.73
C SER A 240 0.69 11.40 -10.42
N GLY A 241 1.72 11.93 -9.76
CA GLY A 241 1.63 12.50 -8.41
C GLY A 241 1.49 11.45 -7.31
N ALA A 242 1.66 10.16 -7.62
CA ALA A 242 1.65 9.10 -6.61
C ALA A 242 3.00 9.01 -5.91
N GLY A 243 2.99 8.98 -4.58
CA GLY A 243 4.20 8.93 -3.77
C GLY A 243 3.87 8.78 -2.28
N PRO A 244 4.90 8.78 -1.43
CA PRO A 244 4.73 8.78 0.02
C PRO A 244 3.89 9.97 0.48
N GLN A 245 3.20 9.82 1.60
CA GLN A 245 2.30 10.83 2.16
C GLN A 245 2.59 11.04 3.64
N LEU A 246 2.67 12.30 4.04
CA LEU A 246 2.70 12.69 5.45
C LEU A 246 1.26 12.65 5.99
N ILE A 247 0.84 11.47 6.44
CA ILE A 247 -0.52 11.21 6.95
C ILE A 247 -0.79 12.04 8.21
N GLN A 248 0.21 12.19 9.07
CA GLN A 248 0.16 13.03 10.25
C GLN A 248 1.49 13.76 10.42
N PRO A 249 1.53 15.10 10.32
CA PRO A 249 2.69 15.88 10.73
C PRO A 249 3.00 15.72 12.22
N LEU A 250 4.25 15.96 12.60
CA LEU A 250 4.72 15.89 14.00
C LEU A 250 3.78 16.63 14.93
N THR A 251 3.21 15.92 15.89
CA THR A 251 2.23 16.46 16.83
C THR A 251 2.42 15.90 18.23
N GLY A 252 2.29 16.76 19.24
CA GLY A 252 2.14 16.35 20.64
C GLY A 252 0.69 16.05 21.02
N VAL A 253 -0.26 16.12 20.08
CA VAL A 253 -1.68 15.80 20.32
C VAL A 253 -1.93 14.35 19.89
N TYR A 254 -1.65 13.41 20.78
CA TYR A 254 -1.70 11.97 20.49
C TYR A 254 -3.03 11.50 19.89
N GLN A 255 -4.17 12.10 20.25
CA GLN A 255 -5.47 11.76 19.67
C GLN A 255 -5.50 11.93 18.15
N THR A 256 -4.85 12.97 17.62
CA THR A 256 -4.80 13.24 16.18
C THR A 256 -4.00 12.16 15.46
N ALA A 257 -2.84 11.77 16.02
CA ALA A 257 -2.03 10.68 15.49
C ALA A 257 -2.74 9.31 15.57
N MET A 258 -3.42 9.00 16.68
CA MET A 258 -4.19 7.75 16.81
C MET A 258 -5.36 7.72 15.81
N THR A 259 -6.04 8.85 15.62
CA THR A 259 -7.12 8.96 14.62
C THR A 259 -6.57 8.78 13.20
N ALA A 260 -5.39 9.33 12.90
CA ALA A 260 -4.71 9.13 11.62
C ALA A 260 -4.37 7.65 11.38
N CYS A 261 -3.91 6.92 12.41
CA CYS A 261 -3.66 5.47 12.31
C CYS A 261 -4.90 4.70 11.85
N THR A 262 -6.11 5.07 12.29
CA THR A 262 -7.35 4.38 11.88
C THR A 262 -7.61 4.41 10.37
N LYS A 263 -7.04 5.41 9.67
CA LYS A 263 -7.28 5.68 8.25
C LYS A 263 -6.19 5.12 7.34
N LEU A 264 -5.14 4.49 7.87
CA LEU A 264 -4.12 3.84 7.05
C LEU A 264 -4.76 2.72 6.22
N GLN A 265 -4.42 2.56 4.94
CA GLN A 265 -5.01 1.53 4.09
C GLN A 265 -3.98 0.97 3.12
N ALA A 266 -4.11 -0.31 2.76
CA ALA A 266 -3.29 -0.89 1.71
C ALA A 266 -3.72 -0.38 0.33
N VAL A 267 -2.75 -0.15 -0.57
CA VAL A 267 -3.03 0.06 -1.99
C VAL A 267 -3.37 -1.26 -2.67
N GLY A 268 -3.94 -1.17 -3.88
CA GLY A 268 -4.14 -2.32 -4.73
C GLY A 268 -2.81 -2.96 -5.14
N ASP A 269 -2.76 -4.28 -5.06
CA ASP A 269 -1.56 -5.11 -5.29
C ASP A 269 -1.34 -5.41 -6.80
N LYS A 270 -1.73 -4.49 -7.69
CA LYS A 270 -1.51 -4.63 -9.16
C LYS A 270 -0.21 -4.01 -9.65
N TYR A 271 0.46 -3.20 -8.83
CA TYR A 271 1.65 -2.44 -9.20
C TYR A 271 2.74 -2.58 -8.13
N ALA A 272 3.95 -2.12 -8.44
CA ALA A 272 4.96 -1.86 -7.43
C ALA A 272 4.38 -0.91 -6.38
N SER A 273 4.37 -1.37 -5.13
CA SER A 273 3.58 -0.82 -4.03
C SER A 273 4.38 -0.72 -2.74
N THR A 274 5.71 -0.87 -2.79
CA THR A 274 6.60 -0.81 -1.63
C THR A 274 7.72 0.20 -1.88
N ALA A 275 7.33 1.48 -1.99
CA ALA A 275 8.21 2.64 -2.14
C ALA A 275 8.84 3.07 -0.82
N LEU A 276 9.60 2.16 -0.20
CA LEU A 276 10.17 2.39 1.12
C LEU A 276 11.17 3.54 1.15
N GLU A 277 12.07 3.64 0.17
CA GLU A 277 13.05 4.73 0.11
C GLU A 277 12.38 6.12 0.05
N PRO A 278 11.45 6.39 -0.88
CA PRO A 278 10.71 7.65 -0.89
C PRO A 278 10.04 7.95 0.47
N GLY A 279 9.45 6.93 1.11
CA GLY A 279 8.87 7.06 2.45
C GLY A 279 9.89 7.51 3.50
N MET A 280 11.09 6.93 3.48
CA MET A 280 12.18 7.31 4.38
C MET A 280 12.72 8.71 4.08
N ILE A 281 12.84 9.10 2.80
CA ILE A 281 13.22 10.46 2.40
C ILE A 281 12.21 11.47 2.96
N MET A 282 10.91 11.20 2.81
CA MET A 282 9.85 12.06 3.36
C MET A 282 9.94 12.16 4.89
N ALA A 283 10.14 11.04 5.59
CA ALA A 283 10.30 11.02 7.04
C ALA A 283 11.52 11.84 7.47
N ARG A 284 12.66 11.68 6.77
CA ARG A 284 13.89 12.43 7.05
C ARG A 284 13.70 13.92 6.88
N ASN A 285 13.19 14.34 5.72
CA ASN A 285 12.96 15.75 5.42
C ASN A 285 12.00 16.39 6.43
N HIS A 286 10.94 15.67 6.83
CA HIS A 286 9.99 16.16 7.84
C HIS A 286 10.64 16.29 9.23
N LEU A 287 11.42 15.30 9.66
CA LEU A 287 12.13 15.34 10.93
C LEU A 287 13.26 16.40 10.97
N GLN A 288 13.93 16.66 9.85
CA GLN A 288 14.91 17.76 9.77
C GLN A 288 14.25 19.13 9.86
N ALA A 289 13.07 19.30 9.26
CA ALA A 289 12.35 20.57 9.27
C ALA A 289 11.64 20.86 10.60
N GLU A 290 11.01 19.83 11.21
CA GLU A 290 10.06 20.00 12.32
C GLU A 290 10.51 19.31 13.62
N GLY A 291 11.55 18.48 13.55
CA GLY A 291 12.15 17.84 14.71
C GLY A 291 12.87 18.85 15.59
N ARG A 292 12.94 18.56 16.89
CA ARG A 292 13.65 19.44 17.84
C ARG A 292 15.11 19.00 17.91
N ASP A 293 16.02 19.97 17.83
CA ASP A 293 17.47 19.70 17.85
C ASP A 293 17.91 18.97 19.12
N PHE A 294 17.33 19.34 20.27
CA PHE A 294 17.67 18.76 21.57
C PHE A 294 16.95 17.43 21.88
N ALA A 295 16.13 16.92 20.97
CA ALA A 295 15.37 15.69 21.19
C ALA A 295 16.03 14.51 20.46
N ASP A 296 16.04 13.36 21.13
CA ASP A 296 16.30 12.06 20.51
C ASP A 296 15.27 11.83 19.39
N LYS A 297 15.74 11.36 18.24
CA LYS A 297 14.88 11.11 17.07
C LYS A 297 14.90 9.62 16.77
N LEU A 298 13.69 9.08 16.66
CA LEU A 298 13.44 7.67 16.35
C LEU A 298 12.63 7.58 15.07
N VAL A 299 13.05 6.69 14.17
CA VAL A 299 12.33 6.34 12.95
C VAL A 299 11.97 4.86 13.03
N ILE A 300 10.67 4.56 13.01
CA ILE A 300 10.17 3.18 13.01
C ILE A 300 9.63 2.88 11.61
N VAL A 301 10.31 2.01 10.89
CA VAL A 301 9.90 1.48 9.59
C VAL A 301 9.07 0.23 9.83
N LEU A 302 7.82 0.20 9.37
CA LEU A 302 6.97 -0.98 9.36
C LEU A 302 6.69 -1.39 7.91
N THR A 303 7.06 -2.61 7.53
CA THR A 303 6.83 -3.14 6.18
C THR A 303 6.45 -4.62 6.22
N ASP A 304 5.58 -5.04 5.31
CA ASP A 304 5.23 -6.46 5.10
C ASP A 304 5.89 -7.07 3.86
N GLY A 305 6.69 -6.28 3.14
CA GLY A 305 7.25 -6.64 1.84
C GLY A 305 8.65 -6.08 1.58
N ILE A 306 9.23 -6.53 0.47
CA ILE A 306 10.50 -6.04 -0.05
C ILE A 306 10.29 -4.74 -0.84
N PRO A 307 11.12 -3.71 -0.64
CA PRO A 307 11.13 -2.52 -1.48
C PRO A 307 11.20 -2.86 -2.97
N ASN A 308 10.32 -2.27 -3.76
CA ASN A 308 10.23 -2.51 -5.20
C ASN A 308 10.06 -1.20 -6.02
N ALA A 309 10.17 -0.05 -5.35
CA ALA A 309 10.21 1.26 -5.98
C ALA A 309 11.22 2.15 -5.24
N ILE A 310 12.05 2.85 -6.01
CA ILE A 310 13.13 3.73 -5.54
C ILE A 310 13.03 5.09 -6.23
N GLU A 311 13.50 6.13 -5.55
CA GLU A 311 13.57 7.52 -6.03
C GLU A 311 15.01 7.92 -6.40
N SER A 312 16.00 7.46 -5.65
CA SER A 312 17.38 7.88 -5.88
C SER A 312 17.94 7.29 -7.17
N SER A 313 18.72 8.08 -7.90
CA SER A 313 19.54 7.57 -8.99
C SER A 313 20.63 6.64 -8.45
N GLN A 314 21.15 5.76 -9.30
CA GLN A 314 22.30 4.91 -8.97
C GLN A 314 23.48 5.71 -8.43
N SER A 315 23.82 6.84 -9.05
CA SER A 315 24.92 7.71 -8.59
C SER A 315 24.71 8.25 -7.17
N THR A 316 23.47 8.56 -6.80
CA THR A 316 23.11 9.02 -5.45
C THR A 316 23.26 7.88 -4.45
N ILE A 317 22.82 6.68 -4.81
CA ILE A 317 22.96 5.48 -3.99
C ILE A 317 24.45 5.13 -3.80
N ASP A 318 25.23 5.07 -4.88
CA ASP A 318 26.68 4.80 -4.83
C ASP A 318 27.42 5.81 -3.94
N SER A 319 27.07 7.10 -4.06
CA SER A 319 27.63 8.15 -3.21
C SER A 319 27.25 7.97 -1.74
N GLY A 320 26.00 7.59 -1.47
CA GLY A 320 25.52 7.27 -0.12
C GLY A 320 26.21 6.06 0.50
N ILE A 321 26.41 4.99 -0.27
CA ILE A 321 27.19 3.81 0.14
C ILE A 321 28.62 4.22 0.48
N GLY A 322 29.26 5.01 -0.38
CA GLY A 322 30.61 5.54 -0.12
C GLY A 322 30.69 6.39 1.14
N GLY A 323 29.69 7.25 1.38
CA GLY A 323 29.58 8.07 2.58
C GLY A 323 29.38 7.27 3.87
N ALA A 324 28.69 6.12 3.79
CA ALA A 324 28.52 5.19 4.90
C ALA A 324 29.74 4.30 5.19
N GLY A 325 30.84 4.47 4.44
CA GLY A 325 32.06 3.65 4.58
C GLY A 325 32.05 2.33 3.80
N GLY A 326 31.02 2.11 2.97
CA GLY A 326 30.82 0.85 2.25
C GLY A 326 30.54 -0.33 3.19
N GLY A 327 30.74 -1.55 2.71
CA GLY A 327 30.72 -2.77 3.54
C GLY A 327 29.70 -3.82 3.13
N SER A 328 29.70 -4.92 3.87
CA SER A 328 28.89 -6.14 3.60
C SER A 328 27.39 -5.94 3.79
N ASP A 329 26.98 -4.85 4.44
CA ASP A 329 25.56 -4.53 4.66
C ASP A 329 24.88 -4.00 3.38
N PHE A 330 25.65 -3.48 2.41
CA PHE A 330 25.13 -3.08 1.10
C PHE A 330 25.19 -4.21 0.08
N TYR A 331 24.31 -4.14 -0.93
CA TYR A 331 24.26 -5.05 -2.06
C TYR A 331 25.16 -4.53 -3.19
N THR A 332 25.98 -5.39 -3.80
CA THR A 332 27.15 -4.95 -4.59
C THR A 332 26.94 -4.90 -6.11
N SER A 333 25.75 -5.17 -6.62
CA SER A 333 25.51 -5.13 -8.07
C SER A 333 24.08 -4.68 -8.36
N ASP A 334 23.88 -4.05 -9.54
CA ASP A 334 22.58 -3.76 -10.18
C ASP A 334 22.53 -4.39 -11.57
N GLN A 335 21.69 -5.41 -11.74
CA GLN A 335 21.20 -5.83 -13.05
C GLN A 335 19.71 -6.20 -13.01
N ARG A 336 18.83 -5.20 -12.75
CA ARG A 336 17.40 -5.13 -13.20
C ARG A 336 16.50 -6.38 -13.15
N TRP A 337 16.80 -7.41 -12.33
CA TRP A 337 16.28 -8.80 -12.35
C TRP A 337 16.91 -9.68 -13.46
N SER A 338 17.37 -10.92 -13.24
CA SER A 338 17.28 -11.86 -12.11
C SER A 338 18.65 -12.14 -11.48
N GLY A 339 18.76 -11.92 -10.16
CA GLY A 339 19.90 -12.36 -9.34
C GLY A 339 20.50 -11.31 -8.42
N ASP A 340 19.97 -10.09 -8.41
CA ASP A 340 20.71 -8.95 -7.85
C ASP A 340 19.78 -7.88 -7.27
N ARG A 341 20.14 -7.29 -6.12
CA ARG A 341 19.22 -6.57 -5.21
C ARG A 341 19.62 -5.11 -4.93
N TYR A 342 20.33 -4.46 -5.87
CA TYR A 342 20.85 -3.10 -5.68
C TYR A 342 19.84 -2.09 -5.16
N TRP A 343 18.58 -2.15 -5.63
CA TRP A 343 17.55 -1.19 -5.26
C TRP A 343 17.23 -1.22 -3.75
N LEU A 344 17.57 -2.31 -3.05
CA LEU A 344 17.50 -2.36 -1.59
C LEU A 344 18.48 -1.41 -0.92
N ASN A 345 19.53 -0.97 -1.62
CA ASN A 345 20.47 0.00 -1.08
C ASN A 345 19.85 1.39 -0.92
N GLY A 346 18.81 1.77 -1.67
CA GLY A 346 18.15 3.07 -1.51
C GLY A 346 17.68 3.28 -0.05
N PRO A 347 16.81 2.41 0.48
CA PRO A 347 16.41 2.46 1.89
C PRO A 347 17.57 2.31 2.89
N LEU A 348 18.57 1.46 2.59
CA LEU A 348 19.73 1.27 3.48
C LEU A 348 20.60 2.52 3.57
N VAL A 349 20.78 3.24 2.47
CA VAL A 349 21.44 4.55 2.45
C VAL A 349 20.66 5.56 3.27
N GLN A 350 19.33 5.57 3.18
CA GLN A 350 18.51 6.45 4.02
C GLN A 350 18.68 6.13 5.52
N ALA A 351 18.72 4.85 5.89
CA ALA A 351 18.99 4.45 7.27
C ALA A 351 20.38 4.92 7.75
N ALA A 352 21.42 4.72 6.93
CA ALA A 352 22.78 5.19 7.23
C ALA A 352 22.86 6.72 7.35
N GLN A 353 22.13 7.46 6.51
CA GLN A 353 22.07 8.93 6.59
C GLN A 353 21.36 9.41 7.85
N MET A 354 20.26 8.78 8.25
CA MET A 354 19.58 9.09 9.51
C MET A 354 20.48 8.79 10.71
N GLN A 355 21.25 7.70 10.67
CA GLN A 355 22.22 7.38 11.71
C GLN A 355 23.38 8.39 11.76
N ALA A 356 23.85 8.88 10.61
CA ALA A 356 24.84 9.95 10.56
C ALA A 356 24.32 11.27 11.15
N ASP A 357 23.00 11.48 11.14
CA ASP A 357 22.30 12.58 11.81
C ASP A 357 22.01 12.28 13.31
N GLU A 358 22.54 11.16 13.85
CA GLU A 358 22.36 10.65 15.23
C GLU A 358 20.93 10.16 15.56
N TRP A 359 20.21 9.59 14.58
CA TRP A 359 18.85 9.09 14.78
C TRP A 359 18.79 7.58 14.74
N ASP A 360 18.02 6.99 15.66
CA ASP A 360 17.80 5.55 15.70
C ASP A 360 16.75 5.12 14.66
N VAL A 361 17.09 4.16 13.79
CA VAL A 361 16.15 3.56 12.83
C VAL A 361 15.85 2.11 13.21
N TYR A 362 14.59 1.83 13.53
CA TYR A 362 14.07 0.49 13.81
C TYR A 362 13.31 -0.03 12.61
N ALA A 363 13.65 -1.23 12.13
CA ALA A 363 13.00 -1.87 10.99
C ALA A 363 12.19 -3.08 11.46
N ILE A 364 10.87 -2.99 11.37
CA ILE A 364 9.93 -4.02 11.81
C ILE A 364 9.30 -4.69 10.60
N GLY A 365 9.48 -6.01 10.51
CA GLY A 365 8.85 -6.85 9.51
C GLY A 365 7.48 -7.34 9.95
N MET A 366 6.57 -7.48 9.01
CA MET A 366 5.22 -7.97 9.28
C MET A 366 4.86 -9.07 8.30
N GLY A 367 4.44 -10.23 8.82
CA GLY A 367 4.05 -11.32 7.93
C GLY A 367 5.24 -12.19 7.46
N TYR A 368 4.94 -13.14 6.58
CA TYR A 368 5.94 -14.02 5.94
C TYR A 368 6.55 -13.42 4.65
N GLY A 369 6.05 -12.28 4.19
CA GLY A 369 6.46 -11.63 2.93
C GLY A 369 7.66 -10.68 3.05
N VAL A 370 8.31 -10.64 4.22
CA VAL A 370 9.40 -9.72 4.50
C VAL A 370 10.76 -10.40 4.39
N ASP A 371 11.77 -9.64 3.95
CA ASP A 371 13.16 -10.08 3.95
C ASP A 371 13.82 -9.68 5.28
N SER A 372 13.95 -10.64 6.20
CA SER A 372 14.53 -10.40 7.53
C SER A 372 16.00 -9.98 7.46
N THR A 373 16.78 -10.52 6.51
CA THR A 373 18.18 -10.13 6.32
C THR A 373 18.30 -8.67 5.89
N PHE A 374 17.40 -8.21 5.03
CA PHE A 374 17.33 -6.80 4.65
C PHE A 374 16.99 -5.90 5.85
N LEU A 375 16.03 -6.28 6.69
CA LEU A 375 15.70 -5.48 7.88
C LEU A 375 16.83 -5.47 8.92
N GLU A 376 17.55 -6.58 9.09
CA GLU A 376 18.73 -6.63 9.96
C GLU A 376 19.86 -5.73 9.46
N ARG A 377 20.10 -5.66 8.15
CA ARG A 377 21.03 -4.70 7.54
C ARG A 377 20.59 -3.26 7.81
N MET A 378 19.28 -2.99 7.70
CA MET A 378 18.72 -1.67 8.01
C MET A 378 18.91 -1.30 9.48
N ALA A 379 18.70 -2.23 10.42
CA ALA A 379 18.93 -2.01 11.84
C ALA A 379 20.42 -1.72 12.15
N ARG A 380 21.35 -2.44 11.50
CA ARG A 380 22.80 -2.17 11.63
C ARG A 380 23.19 -0.78 11.13
N LEU A 381 22.75 -0.43 9.93
CA LEU A 381 23.04 0.87 9.33
C LEU A 381 22.30 2.02 10.04
N GLY A 382 21.17 1.71 10.67
CA GLY A 382 20.32 2.64 11.42
C GLY A 382 20.66 2.79 12.90
N GLY A 383 21.81 2.30 13.37
CA GLY A 383 22.26 2.46 14.76
C GLY A 383 21.56 1.62 15.82
N THR A 384 20.65 0.73 15.43
CA THR A 384 19.84 -0.07 16.37
C THR A 384 20.30 -1.53 16.48
N PHE A 385 21.50 -1.86 16.01
CA PHE A 385 22.08 -3.21 16.16
C PHE A 385 21.95 -3.76 17.59
N GLY A 386 21.57 -5.04 17.72
CA GLY A 386 21.29 -5.71 18.99
C GLY A 386 19.93 -5.42 19.64
N LYS A 387 19.26 -4.30 19.31
CA LYS A 387 17.90 -3.98 19.81
C LYS A 387 16.83 -4.01 18.73
N GLY A 388 17.19 -3.62 17.52
CA GLY A 388 16.34 -3.57 16.32
C GLY A 388 16.49 -4.79 15.41
N GLU A 389 17.33 -5.76 15.78
CA GLU A 389 17.53 -6.97 14.98
C GLU A 389 16.36 -7.94 15.14
N SER A 390 16.03 -8.62 14.04
CA SER A 390 15.00 -9.65 13.98
C SER A 390 13.62 -9.21 14.51
N LEU A 391 13.32 -7.91 14.46
CA LEU A 391 12.00 -7.38 14.81
C LEU A 391 10.99 -7.80 13.74
N GLN A 392 10.28 -8.89 13.98
CA GLN A 392 9.28 -9.39 13.05
C GLN A 392 8.01 -9.80 13.80
N ALA A 393 6.89 -9.23 13.39
CA ALA A 393 5.57 -9.67 13.84
C ALA A 393 5.17 -10.98 13.13
N SER A 394 4.36 -11.79 13.81
CA SER A 394 3.97 -13.12 13.33
C SER A 394 3.43 -13.12 11.90
N GLY A 395 3.74 -14.17 11.16
CA GLY A 395 3.10 -14.47 9.88
C GLY A 395 1.61 -14.84 10.01
N SER A 396 1.17 -15.08 11.25
CA SER A 396 -0.19 -15.43 11.57
C SER A 396 -1.08 -14.21 11.85
N PRO A 397 -2.22 -14.05 11.15
CA PRO A 397 -3.14 -12.93 11.36
C PRO A 397 -3.68 -12.77 12.79
N TRP A 398 -3.74 -13.85 13.58
CA TRP A 398 -4.25 -13.79 14.97
C TRP A 398 -3.21 -13.33 16.00
N GLU A 399 -1.91 -13.40 15.66
CA GLU A 399 -0.80 -13.00 16.54
C GLU A 399 -0.21 -11.64 16.17
N GLN A 400 -0.45 -11.17 14.93
CA GLN A 400 0.16 -9.95 14.38
C GLN A 400 0.03 -8.73 15.29
N GLU A 401 -1.18 -8.48 15.79
CA GLU A 401 -1.43 -7.29 16.63
C GLU A 401 -0.64 -7.34 17.93
N GLU A 402 -0.67 -8.47 18.66
CA GLU A 402 -0.02 -8.55 19.96
C GLU A 402 1.51 -8.51 19.81
N ALA A 403 2.06 -9.26 18.85
CA ALA A 403 3.49 -9.27 18.58
C ALA A 403 4.00 -7.88 18.14
N LEU A 404 3.29 -7.21 17.23
CA LEU A 404 3.66 -5.88 16.76
C LEU A 404 3.52 -4.83 17.87
N SER A 405 2.48 -4.93 18.69
CA SER A 405 2.27 -4.03 19.84
C SER A 405 3.38 -4.19 20.87
N ALA A 406 3.83 -5.41 21.17
CA ALA A 406 4.93 -5.66 22.08
C ALA A 406 6.23 -5.00 21.57
N ILE A 407 6.61 -5.26 20.31
CA ILE A 407 7.79 -4.66 19.69
C ILE A 407 7.75 -3.13 19.76
N MET A 408 6.63 -2.52 19.34
CA MET A 408 6.51 -1.06 19.33
C MET A 408 6.55 -0.44 20.73
N LYS A 409 5.93 -1.09 21.73
CA LYS A 409 5.99 -0.64 23.12
C LYS A 409 7.43 -0.69 23.65
N ASP A 410 8.17 -1.75 23.35
CA ASP A 410 9.56 -1.88 23.77
C ASP A 410 10.44 -0.78 23.14
N ILE A 411 10.24 -0.47 21.86
CA ILE A 411 10.94 0.63 21.20
C ILE A 411 10.59 1.98 21.86
N ILE A 412 9.32 2.29 22.07
CA ILE A 412 8.89 3.58 22.65
C ILE A 412 9.37 3.77 24.10
N ASN A 413 9.55 2.67 24.83
CA ASN A 413 10.07 2.70 26.20
C ASN A 413 11.60 2.63 26.28
N SER A 414 12.31 2.44 25.15
CA SER A 414 13.76 2.33 25.11
C SER A 414 14.54 3.65 25.30
N PRO A 415 14.08 4.83 24.79
CA PRO A 415 14.77 6.11 25.00
C PRO A 415 14.90 6.46 26.49
N ARG A 416 16.14 6.62 26.96
CA ARG A 416 16.50 6.71 28.39
C ARG A 416 16.48 8.13 28.97
N VAL A 417 16.37 9.17 28.14
CA VAL A 417 16.36 10.55 28.64
C VAL A 417 14.92 10.97 28.89
N MET A 418 14.56 11.07 30.17
CA MET A 418 13.39 11.83 30.59
C MET A 418 13.82 13.29 30.75
N LEU A 419 12.98 14.23 30.32
CA LEU A 419 13.12 15.61 30.77
C LEU A 419 12.97 15.59 32.29
N VAL A 420 14.08 15.79 32.99
CA VAL A 420 14.10 15.93 34.45
C VAL A 420 13.48 17.30 34.75
N GLU A 421 12.51 17.32 35.67
CA GLU A 421 11.79 18.53 36.11
C GLU A 421 12.71 19.64 36.62
#